data_AF-A0A349QN54-F1
#
_entry.id   AF-A0A349QN54-F1
#
_cell.length_a   1.000
_cell.length_b   1.000
_cell.length_c   1.000
_cell.angle_alpha   90.00
_cell.angle_beta   90.00
_cell.angle_gamma   90.00
#
_symmetry.space_group_name_H-M   'P 1'
#
loop_
_entity.id
_entity.type
_entity.pdbx_description
1 polymer ?
#
loop_
_entity_poly.entity_id
_entity_poly.type
_entity_poly.pdbx_seq_one_letter_code
_entity_poly.pdbx_strand_id
1 'polypeptide(L)'
;MASLLALNVGICHYRRYFVSQDSLEKKQLEDVLLDTDYLETCLKNYDIVIPDSGMTMQENVRRHYEEKHNINDVHICERVLQEKYPEDYRAFEWVLERNLMTLGNMTVAPKALFDEYCNWLFDILAEVEMRIDITSYDDYQKRVFGFLAERLFRAWLINRPLKIREEHIIFLPER
;
A
#
# COMPACT_ATOMS: atom_id res chain seq x y z
N MET A 1 -15.72 20.14 21.74
CA MET A 1 -15.12 19.74 20.45
C MET A 1 -14.40 18.44 20.70
N ALA A 2 -15.05 17.31 20.42
CA ALA A 2 -14.40 16.01 20.50
C ALA A 2 -13.26 16.00 19.48
N SER A 3 -12.06 15.61 19.90
CA SER A 3 -10.86 15.62 19.07
C SER A 3 -11.09 14.76 17.82
N LEU A 4 -10.89 15.36 16.64
CA LEU A 4 -10.91 14.69 15.34
C LEU A 4 -9.95 13.49 15.25
N LEU A 5 -8.96 13.42 16.14
CA LEU A 5 -8.09 12.26 16.41
C LEU A 5 -8.81 10.94 16.71
N ALA A 6 -10.11 10.93 17.04
CA ALA A 6 -10.85 9.69 17.34
C ALA A 6 -11.36 8.93 16.10
N LEU A 7 -11.25 9.48 14.89
CA LEU A 7 -11.89 8.91 13.69
C LEU A 7 -10.93 8.52 12.56
N ASN A 8 -9.64 8.87 12.65
CA ASN A 8 -8.66 8.57 11.62
C ASN A 8 -7.64 7.54 12.11
N VAL A 9 -7.15 6.71 11.19
CA VAL A 9 -6.12 5.69 11.44
C VAL A 9 -4.95 5.95 10.49
N GLY A 10 -3.73 5.87 11.03
CA GLY A 10 -2.49 5.95 10.27
C GLY A 10 -1.63 4.72 10.50
N ILE A 11 -1.13 4.10 9.43
CA ILE A 11 -0.11 3.06 9.48
C ILE A 11 1.16 3.57 8.79
N CYS A 12 2.26 3.50 9.51
CA CYS A 12 3.60 3.76 9.02
C CYS A 12 4.49 2.53 9.25
N HIS A 13 5.56 2.43 8.48
CA HIS A 13 6.62 1.47 8.77
C HIS A 13 7.58 2.03 9.83
N TYR A 14 8.28 1.14 10.53
CA TYR A 14 9.27 1.51 11.56
C TYR A 14 10.46 2.35 11.04
N ARG A 15 10.74 2.36 9.73
CA ARG A 15 11.84 3.09 9.08
C ARG A 15 11.41 3.97 7.91
N ARG A 16 10.10 4.11 7.69
CA ARG A 16 9.58 4.97 6.62
C ARG A 16 8.51 5.88 7.20
N TYR A 17 8.67 7.16 6.93
CA TYR A 17 7.84 8.20 7.52
C TYR A 17 7.43 9.19 6.45
N PHE A 18 6.20 9.67 6.55
CA PHE A 18 5.71 10.77 5.72
C PHE A 18 6.42 12.07 6.08
N VAL A 19 6.82 12.84 5.06
CA VAL A 19 7.57 14.08 5.23
C VAL A 19 7.04 15.22 4.36
N SER A 20 7.28 16.44 4.81
CA SER A 20 7.02 17.66 4.04
C SER A 20 8.14 17.88 3.01
N GLN A 21 7.75 18.04 1.74
CA GLN A 21 8.68 18.32 0.65
C GLN A 21 9.51 19.60 0.88
N ASP A 22 8.88 20.64 1.44
CA ASP A 22 9.51 21.93 1.74
C ASP A 22 10.58 21.84 2.85
N SER A 23 10.61 20.72 3.57
CA SER A 23 11.50 20.49 4.70
C SER A 23 12.68 19.57 4.37
N LEU A 24 12.79 19.03 3.15
CA LEU A 24 13.86 18.11 2.76
C LEU A 24 15.28 18.72 2.84
N GLU A 25 15.39 20.05 2.87
CA GLU A 25 16.67 20.76 3.10
C GLU A 25 17.06 20.89 4.60
N LYS A 26 16.17 20.51 5.52
CA LYS A 26 16.40 20.63 6.96
C LYS A 26 17.26 19.48 7.49
N LYS A 27 18.04 19.78 8.54
CA LYS A 27 19.08 18.86 9.07
C LYS A 27 18.55 17.82 10.06
N GLN A 28 17.38 18.02 10.66
CA GLN A 28 16.86 17.12 11.69
C GLN A 28 15.57 16.45 11.23
N LEU A 29 15.44 15.17 11.58
CA LEU A 29 14.31 14.33 11.20
C LEU A 29 12.96 14.90 11.69
N GLU A 30 12.90 15.36 12.93
CA GLU A 30 11.68 15.90 13.54
C GLU A 30 11.13 17.11 12.77
N ASP A 31 12.02 17.90 12.16
CA ASP A 31 11.65 19.10 11.41
C ASP A 31 11.08 18.80 10.02
N VAL A 32 11.15 17.52 9.57
CA VAL A 32 10.67 17.08 8.25
C VAL A 32 9.45 16.18 8.31
N LEU A 33 9.17 15.54 9.45
CA LEU A 33 8.00 14.67 9.62
C LEU A 33 6.70 15.46 9.43
N LEU A 34 5.73 14.87 8.74
CA LEU A 34 4.37 15.44 8.72
C LEU A 34 3.74 15.32 10.09
N ASP A 35 3.23 16.44 10.60
CA ASP A 35 2.46 16.46 11.83
C ASP A 35 1.01 16.04 11.61
N THR A 36 0.33 15.74 12.72
CA THR A 36 -1.07 15.34 12.73
C THR A 36 -1.98 16.43 12.15
N ASP A 37 -1.72 17.71 12.42
CA ASP A 37 -2.58 18.82 12.01
C ASP A 37 -2.59 18.98 10.49
N TYR A 38 -1.45 18.77 9.84
CA TYR A 38 -1.30 18.71 8.40
C TYR A 38 -2.11 17.55 7.81
N LEU A 39 -1.92 16.34 8.35
CA LEU A 39 -2.63 15.14 7.87
C LEU A 39 -4.14 15.27 8.05
N GLU A 40 -4.62 15.80 9.18
CA GLU A 40 -6.04 16.08 9.40
C GLU A 40 -6.57 17.15 8.44
N THR A 41 -5.73 18.11 8.03
CA THR A 41 -6.10 19.11 7.02
C THR A 41 -6.18 18.52 5.63
N CYS A 42 -5.27 17.61 5.26
CA CYS A 42 -5.37 16.83 4.03
C CYS A 42 -6.69 16.05 3.98
N LEU A 43 -7.06 15.37 5.08
CA LEU A 43 -8.28 14.55 5.15
C LEU A 43 -9.59 15.36 5.12
N LYS A 44 -9.54 16.70 5.13
CA LYS A 44 -10.71 17.55 4.84
C LYS A 44 -11.00 17.65 3.34
N ASN A 45 -9.98 17.44 2.50
CA ASN A 45 -10.04 17.64 1.04
C ASN A 45 -9.86 16.33 0.26
N TYR A 46 -9.24 15.34 0.88
CA TYR A 46 -8.90 14.03 0.32
C TYR A 46 -9.47 12.92 1.22
N ASP A 47 -9.75 11.76 0.63
CA ASP A 47 -10.30 10.62 1.35
C ASP A 47 -9.20 9.80 2.03
N ILE A 48 -7.99 9.81 1.46
CA ILE A 48 -6.86 8.99 1.91
C ILE A 48 -5.52 9.64 1.57
N VAL A 49 -4.56 9.54 2.48
CA VAL A 49 -3.15 9.88 2.27
C VAL A 49 -2.34 8.60 2.11
N ILE A 50 -1.49 8.53 1.10
CA ILE A 50 -0.61 7.39 0.80
C ILE A 50 0.80 7.89 0.45
N PRO A 51 1.82 7.01 0.47
CA PRO A 51 3.14 7.35 -0.07
C PRO A 51 3.06 7.73 -1.53
N ASP A 52 3.98 8.58 -1.97
CA ASP A 52 4.19 8.86 -3.37
C ASP A 52 4.51 7.59 -4.16
N SER A 53 3.94 7.52 -5.36
CA SER A 53 4.08 6.34 -6.21
C SER A 53 5.38 6.41 -7.03
N GLY A 54 6.12 5.30 -7.07
CA GLY A 54 7.35 5.16 -7.86
C GLY A 54 7.14 4.27 -9.09
N MET A 55 7.86 4.54 -10.19
CA MET A 55 7.87 3.64 -11.34
C MET A 55 8.88 2.51 -11.13
N THR A 56 8.49 1.28 -11.48
CA THR A 56 9.45 0.17 -11.59
C THR A 56 10.39 0.39 -12.78
N MET A 57 11.61 -0.12 -12.65
CA MET A 57 12.60 -0.18 -13.74
C MET A 57 12.30 -1.31 -14.75
N GLN A 58 11.35 -2.19 -14.43
CA GLN A 58 10.88 -3.23 -15.33
C GLN A 58 9.75 -2.75 -16.25
N GLU A 59 9.45 -3.55 -17.26
CA GLU A 59 8.40 -3.28 -18.25
C GLU A 59 7.04 -2.99 -17.60
N ASN A 60 6.68 -3.76 -16.57
CA ASN A 60 5.47 -3.58 -15.79
C ASN A 60 5.63 -4.17 -14.37
N VAL A 61 4.62 -3.99 -13.53
CA VAL A 61 4.60 -4.47 -12.14
C VAL A 61 4.58 -5.99 -12.06
N ARG A 62 3.97 -6.68 -13.04
CA ARG A 62 4.00 -8.14 -13.14
C ARG A 62 5.44 -8.66 -13.26
N ARG A 63 6.19 -8.13 -14.24
CA ARG A 63 7.60 -8.49 -14.47
C ARG A 63 8.48 -8.11 -13.29
N HIS A 64 8.23 -6.95 -12.69
CA HIS A 64 8.89 -6.58 -11.44
C HIS A 64 8.65 -7.60 -10.32
N TYR A 65 7.43 -8.13 -10.18
CA TYR A 65 7.14 -9.17 -9.21
C TYR A 65 7.87 -10.47 -9.54
N GLU A 66 7.79 -10.93 -10.79
CA GLU A 66 8.45 -12.16 -11.28
C GLU A 66 9.96 -12.18 -11.03
N GLU A 67 10.63 -11.04 -11.23
CA GLU A 67 12.09 -10.95 -11.01
C GLU A 67 12.49 -10.92 -9.53
N LYS A 68 11.57 -10.54 -8.63
CA LYS A 68 11.87 -10.34 -7.21
C LYS A 68 11.27 -11.43 -6.31
N HIS A 69 10.23 -12.11 -6.78
CA HIS A 69 9.36 -12.98 -5.99
C HIS A 69 8.85 -14.16 -6.83
N ASN A 70 8.20 -15.14 -6.20
CA ASN A 70 7.60 -16.25 -6.93
C ASN A 70 6.32 -15.82 -7.65
N ILE A 71 6.37 -15.76 -8.99
CA ILE A 71 5.23 -15.33 -9.81
C ILE A 71 3.96 -16.18 -9.61
N ASN A 72 4.09 -17.42 -9.17
CA ASN A 72 2.93 -18.27 -8.88
C ASN A 72 2.02 -17.69 -7.78
N ASP A 73 2.58 -16.89 -6.87
CA ASP A 73 1.80 -16.20 -5.82
C ASP A 73 0.81 -15.21 -6.42
N VAL A 74 1.24 -14.47 -7.45
CA VAL A 74 0.39 -13.55 -8.20
C VAL A 74 -0.68 -14.32 -8.96
N HIS A 75 -0.32 -15.42 -9.65
CA HIS A 75 -1.30 -16.23 -10.36
C HIS A 75 -2.38 -16.81 -9.44
N ILE A 76 -2.02 -17.18 -8.20
CA ILE A 76 -2.98 -17.63 -7.17
C ILE A 76 -3.88 -16.47 -6.75
N CYS A 77 -3.30 -15.30 -6.48
CA CYS A 77 -4.04 -14.09 -6.11
C CYS A 77 -5.04 -13.67 -7.22
N GLU A 78 -4.63 -13.72 -8.48
CA GLU A 78 -5.50 -13.46 -9.64
C GLU A 78 -6.70 -14.40 -9.68
N ARG A 79 -6.49 -15.71 -9.46
CA ARG A 79 -7.60 -16.68 -9.40
C ARG A 79 -8.57 -16.40 -8.26
N VAL A 80 -8.05 -16.08 -7.07
CA VAL A 80 -8.89 -15.71 -5.91
C VAL A 80 -9.72 -14.47 -6.23
N LEU A 81 -9.13 -13.44 -6.83
CA LEU A 81 -9.85 -12.24 -7.26
C LEU A 81 -10.89 -12.56 -8.34
N GLN A 82 -10.57 -13.36 -9.35
CA GLN A 82 -11.53 -13.75 -10.39
C GLN A 82 -12.75 -14.48 -9.80
N GLU A 83 -12.55 -15.31 -8.78
CA GLU A 83 -13.60 -16.09 -8.11
C GLU A 83 -14.45 -15.25 -7.15
N LYS A 84 -13.83 -14.40 -6.31
CA LYS A 84 -14.52 -13.69 -5.21
C LYS A 84 -14.82 -12.22 -5.54
N TYR A 85 -13.98 -11.57 -6.34
CA TYR A 85 -13.99 -10.13 -6.60
C TYR A 85 -13.71 -9.79 -8.08
N PRO A 86 -14.54 -10.25 -9.03
CA PRO A 86 -14.26 -10.13 -10.47
C PRO A 86 -14.14 -8.68 -10.97
N GLU A 87 -14.77 -7.73 -10.28
CA GLU A 87 -14.61 -6.29 -10.58
C GLU A 87 -13.23 -5.78 -10.15
N ASP A 88 -12.75 -6.12 -8.95
CA ASP A 88 -11.41 -5.76 -8.48
C ASP A 88 -10.31 -6.52 -9.23
N TYR A 89 -10.58 -7.73 -9.75
CA TYR A 89 -9.64 -8.45 -10.62
C TYR A 89 -9.20 -7.60 -11.82
N ARG A 90 -10.14 -6.91 -12.47
CA ARG A 90 -9.82 -6.05 -13.63
C ARG A 90 -8.89 -4.91 -13.24
N ALA A 91 -9.09 -4.32 -12.07
CA ALA A 91 -8.21 -3.30 -11.53
C ALA A 91 -6.83 -3.88 -11.19
N PHE A 92 -6.78 -5.07 -10.60
CA PHE A 92 -5.52 -5.75 -10.26
C PHE A 92 -4.71 -6.10 -11.51
N GLU A 93 -5.34 -6.72 -12.51
CA GLU A 93 -4.73 -6.99 -13.82
C GLU A 93 -4.19 -5.70 -14.45
N TRP A 94 -4.99 -4.62 -14.44
CA TRP A 94 -4.55 -3.34 -14.96
C TRP A 94 -3.32 -2.78 -14.22
N VAL A 95 -3.26 -2.90 -12.89
CA VAL A 95 -2.09 -2.48 -12.09
C VAL A 95 -0.86 -3.28 -12.47
N LEU A 96 -1.00 -4.60 -12.63
CA LEU A 96 0.09 -5.50 -12.99
C LEU A 96 0.68 -5.19 -14.37
N GLU A 97 -0.15 -4.74 -15.32
CA GLU A 97 0.24 -4.33 -16.68
C GLU A 97 0.65 -2.84 -16.80
N ARG A 98 0.85 -2.17 -15.67
CA ARG A 98 1.40 -0.80 -15.62
C ARG A 98 2.73 -0.82 -14.88
N ASN A 99 3.41 0.31 -14.84
CA ASN A 99 4.74 0.42 -14.25
C ASN A 99 4.77 1.21 -12.94
N LEU A 100 3.62 1.66 -12.41
CA LEU A 100 3.55 2.49 -11.22
C LEU A 100 3.28 1.63 -9.96
N MET A 101 3.92 1.94 -8.84
CA MET A 101 3.84 1.18 -7.59
C MET A 101 3.74 2.10 -6.38
N THR A 102 2.97 1.69 -5.38
CA THR A 102 2.91 2.32 -4.06
C THR A 102 3.40 1.27 -3.06
N LEU A 103 4.53 1.52 -2.41
CA LEU A 103 5.21 0.52 -1.57
C LEU A 103 5.05 0.81 -0.08
N GLY A 104 5.22 -0.22 0.75
CA GLY A 104 5.29 -0.10 2.20
C GLY A 104 3.96 -0.18 2.93
N ASN A 105 2.82 -0.39 2.25
CA ASN A 105 1.51 -0.55 2.90
C ASN A 105 1.20 0.55 3.94
N MET A 106 1.67 1.77 3.67
CA MET A 106 1.48 2.93 4.55
C MET A 106 0.26 3.73 4.07
N THR A 107 -0.51 4.25 5.01
CA THR A 107 -1.66 5.09 4.69
C THR A 107 -2.15 5.85 5.92
N VAL A 108 -2.81 6.98 5.70
CA VAL A 108 -3.62 7.69 6.69
C VAL A 108 -5.02 7.91 6.12
N ALA A 109 -6.05 7.44 6.80
CA ALA A 109 -7.43 7.47 6.31
C ALA A 109 -8.44 7.52 7.47
N PRO A 110 -9.71 7.88 7.22
CA PRO A 110 -10.79 7.63 8.16
C PRO A 110 -10.88 6.14 8.50
N LYS A 111 -11.14 5.83 9.78
CA LYS A 111 -11.20 4.45 10.28
C LYS A 111 -12.14 3.57 9.47
N ALA A 112 -13.32 4.09 9.10
CA ALA A 112 -14.30 3.31 8.34
C ALA A 112 -13.76 2.89 6.96
N LEU A 113 -13.06 3.78 6.26
CA LEU A 113 -12.43 3.49 4.97
C LEU A 113 -11.27 2.50 5.13
N PHE A 114 -10.49 2.67 6.20
CA PHE A 114 -9.40 1.75 6.53
C PHE A 114 -9.92 0.34 6.87
N ASP A 115 -10.99 0.24 7.66
CA ASP A 115 -11.63 -1.03 7.99
C ASP A 115 -12.21 -1.71 6.73
N GLU A 116 -12.82 -0.94 5.81
CA GLU A 116 -13.30 -1.45 4.53
C GLU A 116 -12.14 -2.06 3.72
N TYR A 117 -11.04 -1.32 3.59
CA TYR A 117 -9.83 -1.82 2.93
C TYR A 117 -9.29 -3.10 3.60
N CYS A 118 -9.16 -3.12 4.93
CA CYS A 118 -8.66 -4.29 5.64
C CYS A 118 -9.58 -5.50 5.48
N ASN A 119 -10.90 -5.32 5.58
CA ASN A 119 -11.85 -6.42 5.40
C ASN A 119 -11.71 -7.04 4.00
N TRP A 120 -11.61 -6.20 2.97
CA TRP A 120 -11.37 -6.66 1.59
C TRP A 120 -10.01 -7.35 1.43
N LEU A 121 -8.94 -6.72 1.92
CA LEU A 121 -7.57 -7.23 1.78
C LEU A 121 -7.41 -8.59 2.46
N PHE A 122 -7.85 -8.70 3.72
CA PHE A 122 -7.65 -9.92 4.50
C PHE A 122 -8.58 -11.05 4.08
N ASP A 123 -9.77 -10.78 3.53
CA ASP A 123 -10.59 -11.83 2.93
C ASP A 123 -9.92 -12.45 1.70
N ILE A 124 -9.23 -11.66 0.88
CA ILE A 124 -8.44 -12.15 -0.26
C ILE A 124 -7.19 -12.89 0.23
N LEU A 125 -6.42 -12.28 1.12
CA LEU A 125 -5.15 -12.86 1.58
C LEU A 125 -5.35 -14.17 2.36
N ALA A 126 -6.45 -14.32 3.11
CA ALA A 126 -6.76 -15.58 3.78
C ALA A 126 -7.01 -16.73 2.79
N GLU A 127 -7.68 -16.45 1.66
CA GLU A 127 -7.87 -17.45 0.60
C GLU A 127 -6.58 -17.79 -0.13
N VAL A 128 -5.74 -16.77 -0.36
CA VAL A 128 -4.42 -16.95 -0.96
C VAL A 128 -3.53 -17.78 -0.03
N GLU A 129 -3.55 -17.52 1.28
CA GLU A 129 -2.79 -18.29 2.28
C GLU A 129 -3.14 -19.78 2.27
N MET A 130 -4.43 -20.12 2.07
CA MET A 130 -4.84 -21.53 1.94
C MET A 130 -4.34 -22.21 0.66
N ARG A 131 -3.96 -21.45 -0.37
CA ARG A 131 -3.62 -21.96 -1.71
C ARG A 131 -2.12 -21.90 -2.03
N ILE A 132 -1.35 -21.07 -1.33
CA ILE A 132 0.11 -20.96 -1.50
C ILE A 132 0.82 -21.96 -0.56
N ASP A 133 1.76 -22.71 -1.11
CA ASP A 133 2.72 -23.48 -0.32
C ASP A 133 4.03 -22.70 -0.16
N ILE A 134 4.26 -22.16 1.03
CA ILE A 134 5.48 -21.41 1.38
C ILE A 134 6.56 -22.27 2.05
N THR A 135 6.40 -23.60 2.13
CA THR A 135 7.34 -24.47 2.87
C THR A 135 8.77 -24.41 2.32
N SER A 136 8.92 -24.18 1.03
CA SER A 136 10.21 -24.04 0.35
C SER A 136 10.75 -22.61 0.32
N TYR A 137 10.00 -21.62 0.84
CA TYR A 137 10.39 -20.22 0.77
C TYR A 137 11.48 -19.90 1.80
N ASP A 138 12.44 -19.09 1.39
CA ASP A 138 13.36 -18.46 2.34
C ASP A 138 12.63 -17.40 3.19
N ASP A 139 13.31 -16.88 4.23
CA ASP A 139 12.71 -15.91 5.14
C ASP A 139 12.30 -14.60 4.46
N TYR A 140 12.92 -14.25 3.33
CA TYR A 140 12.53 -13.08 2.57
C TYR A 140 11.21 -13.33 1.80
N GLN A 141 11.09 -14.47 1.11
CA GLN A 141 9.94 -14.85 0.31
C GLN A 141 8.73 -15.22 1.16
N LYS A 142 8.90 -15.69 2.41
CA LYS A 142 7.79 -15.88 3.37
C LYS A 142 6.96 -14.62 3.64
N ARG A 143 7.48 -13.45 3.26
CA ARG A 143 6.74 -12.17 3.32
C ARG A 143 5.82 -11.94 2.12
N VAL A 144 5.56 -12.97 1.32
CA VAL A 144 4.67 -13.00 0.15
C VAL A 144 3.38 -12.20 0.35
N PHE A 145 2.68 -12.38 1.47
CA PHE A 145 1.42 -11.69 1.73
C PHE A 145 1.58 -10.16 1.83
N GLY A 146 2.71 -9.69 2.35
CA GLY A 146 3.06 -8.27 2.35
C GLY A 146 3.37 -7.74 0.95
N PHE A 147 4.05 -8.54 0.11
CA PHE A 147 4.33 -8.17 -1.27
C PHE A 147 3.06 -8.11 -2.12
N LEU A 148 2.16 -9.08 -1.96
CA LEU A 148 0.85 -9.09 -2.60
C LEU A 148 -0.01 -7.92 -2.12
N ALA A 149 -0.01 -7.61 -0.81
CA ALA A 149 -0.74 -6.49 -0.25
C ALA A 149 -0.39 -5.15 -0.90
N GLU A 150 0.88 -4.90 -1.23
CA GLU A 150 1.28 -3.66 -1.92
C GLU A 150 0.62 -3.52 -3.31
N ARG A 151 0.44 -4.63 -4.05
CA ARG A 151 -0.19 -4.62 -5.37
C ARG A 151 -1.71 -4.55 -5.24
N LEU A 152 -2.27 -5.31 -4.29
CA LEU A 152 -3.69 -5.29 -3.96
C LEU A 152 -4.15 -3.92 -3.48
N PHE A 153 -3.35 -3.22 -2.68
CA PHE A 153 -3.67 -1.86 -2.22
C PHE A 153 -3.88 -0.92 -3.40
N ARG A 154 -2.97 -0.95 -4.38
CA ARG A 154 -3.08 -0.11 -5.56
C ARG A 154 -4.30 -0.46 -6.42
N ALA A 155 -4.62 -1.75 -6.55
CA ALA A 155 -5.83 -2.20 -7.23
C ALA A 155 -7.10 -1.69 -6.51
N TRP A 156 -7.13 -1.79 -5.19
CA TRP A 156 -8.24 -1.31 -4.36
C TRP A 156 -8.47 0.18 -4.54
N LEU A 157 -7.40 0.98 -4.52
CA LEU A 157 -7.42 2.43 -4.69
C LEU A 157 -7.99 2.85 -6.06
N ILE A 158 -7.52 2.26 -7.16
CA ILE A 158 -7.95 2.67 -8.50
C ILE A 158 -9.37 2.21 -8.84
N ASN A 159 -9.87 1.18 -8.15
CA ASN A 159 -11.22 0.66 -8.40
C ASN A 159 -12.31 1.42 -7.63
N ARG A 160 -11.92 2.45 -6.87
CA ARG A 160 -12.82 3.25 -6.03
C ARG A 160 -12.70 4.74 -6.40
N PRO A 161 -13.80 5.52 -6.31
CA PRO A 161 -13.80 6.93 -6.65
C PRO A 161 -13.21 7.80 -5.53
N LEU A 162 -11.98 7.50 -5.10
CA LEU A 162 -11.31 8.15 -3.98
C LEU A 162 -10.48 9.36 -4.45
N LYS A 163 -10.51 10.43 -3.67
CA LYS A 163 -9.56 11.54 -3.76
C LYS A 163 -8.32 11.17 -2.98
N ILE A 164 -7.27 10.80 -3.69
CA ILE A 164 -6.01 10.33 -3.11
C ILE A 164 -5.04 11.50 -3.00
N ARG A 165 -4.41 11.64 -1.83
CA ARG A 165 -3.26 12.52 -1.60
C ARG A 165 -1.99 11.68 -1.49
N GLU A 166 -1.06 11.88 -2.40
CA GLU A 166 0.28 11.31 -2.29
C GLU A 166 1.20 12.27 -1.51
N GLU A 167 1.97 11.73 -0.58
CA GLU A 167 2.96 12.46 0.21
C GLU A 167 4.32 11.74 0.19
N HIS A 168 5.38 12.54 0.21
CA HIS A 168 6.75 12.02 0.19
C HIS A 168 7.04 11.17 1.42
N ILE A 169 7.81 10.12 1.21
CA ILE A 169 8.37 9.32 2.31
C ILE A 169 9.89 9.41 2.32
N ILE A 170 10.47 9.37 3.52
CA ILE A 170 11.91 9.12 3.70
C ILE A 170 12.13 7.71 4.21
N PHE A 171 13.25 7.11 3.81
CA PHE A 171 13.75 5.88 4.39
C PHE A 171 14.96 6.20 5.28
N LEU A 172 14.91 5.77 6.54
CA LEU A 172 16.03 5.91 7.46
C LEU A 172 16.94 4.69 7.35
N PRO A 173 18.20 4.82 6.89
CA PRO A 173 19.15 3.71 6.89
C PRO A 173 19.46 3.26 8.33
N GLU A 174 19.86 2.00 8.50
CA GLU A 174 20.43 1.52 9.76
C GLU A 174 21.69 2.33 10.12
N ARG A 175 21.87 2.58 11.42
CA ARG A 175 23.09 3.21 11.96
C ARG A 175 24.27 2.25 11.86
#